data_AF-A0A9C9GAH2-F1
#
_entry.id   AF-A0A9C9GAH2-F1
#
_cell.length_a   1.000
_cell.length_b   1.000
_cell.length_c   1.000
_cell.angle_alpha   90.00
_cell.angle_beta   90.00
_cell.angle_gamma   90.00
#
_symmetry.space_group_name_H-M   'P 1'
#
loop_
_entity.id
_entity.type
_entity.pdbx_description
1 polymer ?
#
loop_
_entity_poly.entity_id
_entity_poly.type
_entity_poly.pdbx_seq_one_letter_code
_entity_poly.pdbx_strand_id
1 'polypeptide(L)' 'GIVDEYRLVGRCELLFSPAFGQQDGARLAEWVLEDRLPVRFQLQLHKILWGNEAGR' A
#
# COMPACT_ATOMS: atom_id res chain seq x y z
N GLY A 1 -9.37 -11.64 -5.02
CA GLY A 1 -8.09 -11.71 -4.28
C GLY A 1 -8.36 -11.81 -2.78
N ILE A 2 -7.32 -11.72 -1.93
CA ILE A 2 -7.46 -11.80 -0.45
C ILE A 2 -8.56 -10.84 0.07
N VAL A 3 -8.66 -9.64 -0.50
CA VAL A 3 -9.67 -8.65 -0.12
C VAL A 3 -11.10 -9.17 -0.31
N ASP A 4 -11.39 -9.83 -1.43
CA ASP A 4 -12.72 -10.35 -1.75
C ASP A 4 -13.02 -11.62 -0.96
N GLU A 5 -12.04 -12.52 -0.88
CA GLU A 5 -12.15 -13.81 -0.17
C GLU A 5 -12.58 -13.60 1.28
N TYR A 6 -11.95 -12.64 1.97
CA TYR A 6 -12.26 -12.32 3.36
C TYR A 6 -13.30 -11.21 3.53
N ARG A 7 -13.86 -10.69 2.43
CA ARG A 7 -14.85 -9.59 2.41
C ARG A 7 -14.40 -8.41 3.28
N LEU A 8 -13.16 -7.95 3.08
CA LEU A 8 -12.55 -6.94 3.93
C LEU A 8 -13.13 -5.53 3.69
N VAL A 9 -13.62 -5.26 2.48
CA VAL A 9 -14.28 -4.00 2.14
C VAL A 9 -15.51 -3.81 3.05
N GLY A 10 -15.56 -2.65 3.73
CA GLY A 10 -16.64 -2.31 4.66
C GLY A 10 -16.51 -2.90 6.08
N ARG A 11 -15.52 -3.76 6.33
CA ARG A 11 -15.23 -4.27 7.69
C ARG A 11 -14.18 -3.44 8.41
N CYS A 12 -13.19 -2.95 7.67
CA CYS A 12 -12.11 -2.12 8.19
C CYS A 12 -11.56 -1.23 7.08
N GLU A 13 -10.73 -0.26 7.47
CA GLU A 13 -9.93 0.50 6.51
C GLU A 13 -8.82 -0.40 5.95
N LEU A 14 -8.74 -0.46 4.62
CA LEU A 14 -7.72 -1.24 3.93
C LEU A 14 -6.55 -0.32 3.57
N LEU A 15 -5.35 -0.68 4.01
CA LEU A 15 -4.13 0.07 3.76
C LEU A 15 -3.25 -0.68 2.78
N PHE A 16 -2.93 -0.06 1.66
CA PHE A 16 -2.01 -0.61 0.67
C PHE A 16 -0.72 0.19 0.70
N SER A 17 0.41 -0.49 0.85
CA SER A 17 1.74 0.12 0.85
C SER A 17 2.69 -0.72 0.00
N PRO A 18 3.54 -0.08 -0.83
CA PRO A 18 4.54 -0.79 -1.59
C PRO A 18 5.54 -1.48 -0.67
N ALA A 19 5.88 -2.73 -0.98
CA ALA A 19 6.98 -3.42 -0.33
C ALA A 19 8.31 -2.76 -0.76
N PHE A 20 8.99 -2.10 0.18
CA PHE A 20 10.19 -1.31 -0.11
C PHE A 20 11.27 -2.14 -0.82
N GLY A 21 11.77 -1.62 -1.94
CA GLY A 21 12.80 -2.28 -2.75
C GLY A 21 12.34 -3.50 -3.55
N GLN A 22 11.08 -3.91 -3.42
CA GLN A 22 10.51 -5.08 -4.12
C GLN A 22 9.36 -4.71 -5.05
N GLN A 23 8.66 -3.61 -4.77
CA GLN A 23 7.49 -3.18 -5.51
C GLN A 23 7.54 -1.67 -5.72
N ASP A 24 7.35 -1.24 -6.97
CA ASP A 24 7.37 0.18 -7.34
C ASP A 24 6.10 0.89 -6.85
N GLY A 25 6.26 1.94 -6.04
CA GLY A 25 5.14 2.68 -5.46
C GLY A 25 4.23 3.34 -6.50
N ALA A 26 4.77 3.86 -7.60
CA ALA A 26 3.98 4.45 -8.68
C ALA A 26 3.15 3.36 -9.37
N ARG A 27 3.75 2.20 -9.63
CA ARG A 27 3.02 1.08 -10.24
C ARG A 27 1.89 0.56 -9.37
N LEU A 28 2.06 0.52 -8.05
CA LEU A 28 0.96 0.14 -7.13
C LEU A 28 -0.16 1.18 -7.17
N ALA A 29 0.19 2.46 -7.17
CA ALA A 29 -0.77 3.54 -7.22
C ALA A 29 -1.59 3.51 -8.52
N GLU A 30 -0.95 3.22 -9.67
CA GLU A 30 -1.63 3.00 -10.94
C GLU A 30 -2.69 1.89 -10.84
N TRP A 31 -2.33 0.71 -10.30
CA TRP A 31 -3.29 -0.38 -10.13
C TRP A 31 -4.46 0.00 -9.22
N VAL A 32 -4.20 0.69 -8.11
CA VAL A 32 -5.27 1.17 -7.22
C VAL A 32 -6.24 2.09 -7.95
N LEU A 33 -5.74 2.96 -8.82
CA LEU A 33 -6.55 3.90 -9.61
C LEU A 33 -7.31 3.19 -10.73
N GLU A 34 -6.64 2.32 -11.49
CA GLU A 34 -7.22 1.55 -12.60
C GLU A 34 -8.39 0.69 -12.12
N ASP A 35 -8.18 -0.05 -11.03
CA ASP A 35 -9.17 -0.98 -10.45
C ASP A 35 -10.18 -0.28 -9.51
N ARG A 36 -9.98 1.02 -9.24
CA ARG A 36 -10.80 1.82 -8.30
C ARG A 36 -10.96 1.15 -6.94
N LEU A 37 -9.86 0.59 -6.42
CA LEU A 37 -9.89 -0.18 -5.19
C LEU A 37 -10.26 0.74 -4.00
N PRO A 38 -11.18 0.31 -3.11
CA PRO A 38 -11.57 1.08 -1.93
C PRO A 38 -10.52 0.94 -0.82
N VAL A 39 -9.30 1.38 -1.09
CA VAL A 39 -8.14 1.28 -0.20
C VAL A 39 -7.52 2.66 0.01
N ARG A 40 -6.89 2.87 1.17
CA ARG A 40 -6.00 4.01 1.38
C ARG A 40 -4.59 3.60 1.01
N PHE A 41 -4.06 4.26 0.00
CA PHE A 41 -2.66 4.12 -0.38
C PHE A 41 -1.75 4.86 0.61
N GLN A 42 -0.65 4.23 1.02
CA GLN A 42 0.34 4.81 1.92
C GLN A 42 1.77 4.49 1.48
N LEU A 43 2.62 5.51 1.39
CA LEU A 43 4.06 5.33 1.21
C LEU A 43 4.76 5.18 2.56
N GLN A 44 5.79 4.35 2.60
CA GLN A 44 6.69 4.26 3.75
C GLN A 44 7.61 5.49 3.77
N LEU A 45 7.08 6.64 4.20
CA LEU A 45 7.79 7.93 4.17
C LEU A 45 9.15 7.86 4.88
N HIS A 46 9.26 7.08 5.96
CA HIS A 46 10.53 6.96 6.66
C HIS A 46 11.64 6.34 5.79
N LYS A 47 11.30 5.37 4.91
CA LYS A 47 12.25 4.80 3.96
C LYS A 47 12.64 5.78 2.87
N ILE A 48 11.73 6.67 2.48
CA ILE A 48 11.98 7.70 1.47
C ILE A 48 12.87 8.80 2.06
N LEU A 49 12.61 9.23 3.28
CA LEU A 49 13.29 10.36 3.92
C LEU A 49 14.62 9.96 4.56
N TRP A 50 14.72 8.79 5.20
CA TRP A 50 15.88 8.35 5.99
C TRP A 50 16.46 7.01 5.54
N GLY A 51 15.96 6.42 4.44
CA GLY A 51 16.45 5.13 3.96
C GLY A 51 16.09 3.96 4.89
N ASN A 52 16.87 2.88 4.83
CA ASN A 52 16.64 1.68 5.64
C ASN A 52 17.26 1.77 7.05
N GLU A 53 17.23 2.95 7.67
CA GLU A 53 17.66 3.11 9.05
C GLU A 53 16.58 2.62 10.03
N ALA A 54 17.00 1.94 11.10
CA ALA A 54 16.10 1.65 12.21
C ALA A 54 15.79 2.95 12.96
N GLY A 55 14.53 3.12 13.40
CA GLY A 55 14.13 4.30 14.15
C GLY A 55 15.03 4.53 15.36
N ARG A 56 15.54 5.76 15.50
CA ARG A 56 16.28 6.22 16.68
C ARG A 56 15.35 6.46 17.86
#